data_AF-A0A7W0NW33-F1
#
_entry.id   AF-A0A7W0NW33-F1
#
_cell.length_a   1.000
_cell.length_b   1.000
_cell.length_c   1.000
_cell.angle_alpha   90.00
_cell.angle_beta   90.00
_cell.angle_gamma   90.00
#
_symmetry.space_group_name_H-M   'P 1'
#
loop_
_entity.id
_entity.type
_entity.pdbx_description
1 polymer ?
#
loop_
_entity_poly.entity_id
_entity_poly.type
_entity_poly.pdbx_seq_one_letter_code
_entity_poly.pdbx_strand_id
1 'polypeptide(L)'
;MKTKLQLPAIILAMFLGACSTIMPGNDPVLVNAERVTSLSYTTFDSFFALERQQEVYVKANLPAAHRFANQLRGTAPKYLASARAATEAYRLNRDEQNKATLNTAIAILQTALSQVQEYTIQIQTKGAP
;
A
#
# COMPACT_ATOMS: atom_id res chain seq x y z
N MET A 1 30.42 44.16 1.45
CA MET A 1 29.99 43.50 0.20
C MET A 1 29.03 42.38 0.56
N LYS A 2 27.76 42.47 0.15
CA LYS A 2 26.73 41.44 0.39
C LYS A 2 26.56 40.61 -0.88
N THR A 3 27.07 39.39 -0.89
CA THR A 3 26.86 38.42 -1.98
C THR A 3 25.45 37.86 -1.89
N LYS A 4 24.61 38.19 -2.89
CA LYS A 4 23.27 37.62 -3.05
C LYS A 4 23.43 36.18 -3.55
N LEU A 5 23.12 35.21 -2.70
CA LEU A 5 23.04 33.79 -3.05
C LEU A 5 21.71 33.58 -3.80
N GLN A 6 21.75 33.61 -5.13
CA GLN A 6 20.60 33.27 -5.97
C GLN A 6 20.47 31.74 -6.03
N LEU A 7 19.52 31.21 -5.27
CA LEU A 7 19.09 29.81 -5.37
C LEU A 7 18.46 29.58 -6.77
N PRO A 8 18.94 28.63 -7.58
CA PRO A 8 18.30 28.33 -8.85
C PRO A 8 16.99 27.59 -8.63
N ALA A 9 15.89 28.19 -9.10
CA ALA A 9 14.51 27.69 -9.06
C ALA A 9 14.26 26.41 -9.92
N ILE A 10 15.30 25.65 -10.25
CA ILE A 10 15.24 24.54 -11.22
C ILE A 10 14.96 23.19 -10.55
N ILE A 11 15.14 23.06 -9.23
CA ILE A 11 14.99 21.77 -8.53
C ILE A 11 13.52 21.42 -8.18
N LEU A 12 12.57 22.34 -8.39
CA LEU A 12 11.16 22.14 -7.97
C LEU A 12 10.31 21.34 -8.99
N ALA A 13 10.82 20.99 -10.17
CA ALA A 13 10.01 20.40 -11.25
C ALA A 13 10.00 18.85 -11.30
N MET A 14 10.75 18.14 -10.45
CA MET A 14 10.90 16.67 -10.57
C MET A 14 9.88 15.83 -9.77
N PHE A 15 8.88 16.42 -9.12
CA PHE A 15 7.95 15.69 -8.23
C PHE A 15 6.53 15.45 -8.78
N LEU A 16 6.24 15.71 -10.07
CA LEU A 16 4.87 15.68 -10.61
C LEU A 16 4.55 14.50 -11.56
N GLY A 17 5.37 13.45 -11.61
CA GLY A 17 5.33 12.47 -12.72
C GLY A 17 4.77 11.07 -12.47
N ALA A 18 4.26 10.71 -11.28
CA ALA A 18 3.85 9.31 -11.01
C ALA A 18 2.34 9.05 -11.21
N CYS A 19 1.67 9.79 -12.10
CA CYS A 19 0.34 9.41 -12.57
C CYS A 19 0.49 8.20 -13.49
N SER A 20 0.28 6.99 -12.97
CA SER A 20 0.16 5.78 -13.77
C SER A 20 -1.01 5.94 -14.75
N THR A 21 -0.73 6.36 -15.98
CA THR A 21 -1.75 6.45 -17.03
C THR A 21 -2.04 5.05 -17.56
N ILE A 22 -3.31 4.70 -17.68
CA ILE A 22 -3.74 3.44 -18.29
C ILE A 22 -3.47 3.61 -19.80
N MET A 23 -2.56 2.80 -20.34
CA MET A 23 -2.29 2.80 -21.77
C MET A 23 -3.57 2.44 -22.54
N PRO A 24 -3.88 3.13 -23.66
CA PRO A 24 -5.06 2.82 -24.47
C PRO A 24 -5.10 1.33 -24.85
N GLY A 25 -6.24 0.67 -24.63
CA GLY A 25 -6.42 -0.76 -24.89
C GLY A 25 -6.22 -1.69 -23.70
N ASN A 26 -5.67 -1.20 -22.57
CA ASN A 26 -5.58 -1.99 -21.34
C ASN A 26 -6.92 -2.00 -20.58
N ASP A 27 -7.26 -3.17 -20.04
CA ASP A 27 -8.44 -3.33 -19.18
C ASP A 27 -8.22 -2.59 -17.84
N PRO A 28 -9.02 -1.55 -17.54
CA PRO A 28 -8.83 -0.77 -16.32
C PRO A 28 -9.03 -1.59 -15.04
N VAL A 29 -9.82 -2.67 -15.07
CA VAL A 29 -10.06 -3.53 -13.91
C VAL A 29 -8.78 -4.30 -13.57
N LEU A 30 -8.14 -4.92 -14.58
CA LEU A 30 -6.88 -5.64 -14.41
C LEU A 30 -5.76 -4.71 -13.96
N VAL A 31 -5.63 -3.54 -14.59
CA VAL A 31 -4.59 -2.55 -14.21
C VAL A 31 -4.77 -2.10 -12.76
N ASN A 32 -6.01 -1.84 -12.33
CA ASN A 32 -6.27 -1.47 -10.94
C ASN A 32 -5.95 -2.62 -9.97
N ALA A 33 -6.29 -3.86 -10.33
CA ALA A 33 -5.99 -5.04 -9.51
C ALA A 33 -4.49 -5.23 -9.26
N GLU A 34 -3.70 -5.14 -10.33
CA GLU A 34 -2.24 -5.27 -10.28
C GLU A 34 -1.62 -4.15 -9.45
N ARG A 35 -2.08 -2.91 -9.66
CA ARG A 35 -1.64 -1.74 -8.90
C ARG A 35 -1.92 -1.89 -7.41
N VAL A 36 -3.16 -2.23 -7.03
CA VAL A 36 -3.54 -2.39 -5.62
C VAL A 36 -2.74 -3.53 -4.99
N THR A 37 -2.59 -4.66 -5.67
CA THR A 37 -1.83 -5.80 -5.15
C THR A 37 -0.36 -5.45 -4.91
N SER A 38 0.28 -4.75 -5.85
CA SER A 38 1.67 -4.29 -5.72
C SER A 38 1.82 -3.29 -4.58
N LEU A 39 0.93 -2.30 -4.51
CA LEU A 39 0.93 -1.29 -3.45
C LEU A 39 0.74 -1.93 -2.07
N SER A 40 -0.21 -2.87 -1.94
CA SER A 40 -0.44 -3.62 -0.70
C SER A 40 0.80 -4.37 -0.25
N TYR A 41 1.48 -5.09 -1.15
CA TYR A 41 2.69 -5.82 -0.80
C TYR A 41 3.76 -4.90 -0.20
N THR A 42 4.13 -3.83 -0.92
CA THR A 42 5.18 -2.90 -0.48
C THR A 42 4.80 -2.14 0.79
N THR A 43 3.53 -1.77 0.92
CA THR A 43 3.04 -1.04 2.11
C THR A 43 3.02 -1.93 3.33
N PHE A 44 2.60 -3.20 3.20
CA PHE A 44 2.61 -4.15 4.30
C PHE A 44 4.03 -4.44 4.77
N ASP A 45 4.96 -4.67 3.85
CA ASP A 45 6.37 -4.90 4.16
C ASP A 45 6.98 -3.70 4.91
N SER A 46 6.77 -2.49 4.40
CA SER A 46 7.25 -1.26 5.05
C SER A 46 6.67 -1.07 6.46
N PHE A 47 5.38 -1.36 6.64
CA PHE A 47 4.74 -1.31 7.95
C PHE A 47 5.33 -2.34 8.92
N PHE A 48 5.58 -3.56 8.47
CA PHE A 48 6.20 -4.58 9.31
C PHE A 48 7.63 -4.22 9.71
N ALA A 49 8.40 -3.62 8.81
CA ALA A 49 9.74 -3.13 9.10
C ALA A 49 9.69 -2.02 10.16
N LEU A 50 8.81 -1.03 9.99
CA LEU A 50 8.62 0.06 10.95
C LEU A 50 8.20 -0.45 12.33
N GLU A 51 7.18 -1.31 12.37
CA GLU A 51 6.67 -1.88 13.62
C GLU A 51 7.75 -2.67 14.36
N ARG A 52 8.56 -3.45 13.62
CA ARG A 52 9.67 -4.22 14.20
C ARG A 52 10.80 -3.32 14.68
N GLN A 53 11.13 -2.25 13.97
CA GLN A 53 12.14 -1.28 14.38
C GLN A 53 11.78 -0.61 15.72
N GLN A 54 10.48 -0.39 15.95
CA GLN A 54 9.97 0.26 17.17
C GLN A 54 9.26 -0.74 18.11
N GLU A 55 9.54 -2.04 18.00
CA GLU A 55 8.72 -3.10 18.62
C GLU A 55 8.50 -2.90 20.12
N VAL A 56 9.55 -2.51 20.86
CA VAL A 56 9.47 -2.25 22.31
C VAL A 56 8.47 -1.15 22.61
N TYR A 57 8.55 -0.03 21.89
CA TYR A 57 7.63 1.09 22.05
C TYR A 57 6.21 0.72 21.63
N VAL A 58 6.05 0.09 20.46
CA VAL A 58 4.72 -0.27 19.91
C VAL A 58 4.01 -1.26 20.82
N LYS A 59 4.72 -2.27 21.35
CA LYS A 59 4.15 -3.22 22.32
C LYS A 59 3.65 -2.54 23.58
N ALA A 60 4.40 -1.59 24.12
CA ALA A 60 4.07 -0.93 25.38
C ALA A 60 2.95 0.13 25.21
N ASN A 61 3.02 0.93 24.15
CA ASN A 61 2.20 2.15 24.01
C ASN A 61 1.11 2.04 22.94
N LEU A 62 1.26 1.14 21.96
CA LEU A 62 0.33 0.94 20.85
C LEU A 62 -0.03 -0.55 20.68
N PRO A 63 -0.55 -1.22 21.73
CA PRO A 63 -0.79 -2.67 21.69
C PRO A 63 -1.78 -3.09 20.58
N ALA A 64 -2.70 -2.20 20.18
CA ALA A 64 -3.58 -2.44 19.04
C ALA A 64 -2.80 -2.56 17.71
N ALA A 65 -1.83 -1.68 17.47
CA ALA A 65 -0.99 -1.72 16.28
C ALA A 65 -0.13 -3.00 16.26
N HIS A 66 0.45 -3.39 17.40
CA HIS A 66 1.23 -4.64 17.50
C HIS A 66 0.36 -5.88 17.21
N ARG A 67 -0.84 -5.96 17.81
CA ARG A 67 -1.78 -7.08 17.56
C ARG A 67 -2.19 -7.12 16.09
N PHE A 68 -2.51 -5.97 15.51
CA PHE A 68 -2.85 -5.88 14.10
C PHE A 68 -1.69 -6.34 13.21
N ALA A 69 -0.45 -5.92 13.49
CA ALA A 69 0.72 -6.37 12.74
C ALA A 69 0.88 -7.89 12.79
N ASN A 70 0.68 -8.52 13.94
CA ASN A 70 0.75 -9.97 14.09
C ASN A 70 -0.38 -10.70 13.34
N GLN A 71 -1.61 -10.19 13.41
CA GLN A 71 -2.72 -10.73 12.63
C GLN A 71 -2.44 -10.61 11.13
N LEU A 72 -2.01 -9.44 10.69
CA LEU A 72 -1.75 -9.15 9.28
C LEU A 72 -0.58 -9.99 8.74
N ARG A 73 0.46 -10.28 9.52
CA ARG A 73 1.51 -11.24 9.13
C ARG A 73 0.95 -12.62 8.79
N GLY A 74 -0.07 -13.08 9.51
CA GLY A 74 -0.73 -14.36 9.28
C GLY A 74 -1.71 -14.36 8.11
N THR A 75 -2.32 -13.22 7.78
CA THR A 75 -3.41 -13.14 6.78
C THR A 75 -2.98 -12.51 5.45
N ALA A 76 -2.01 -11.58 5.45
CA ALA A 76 -1.57 -10.87 4.25
C ALA A 76 -1.12 -11.79 3.10
N PRO A 77 -0.38 -12.89 3.33
CA PRO A 77 -0.03 -13.82 2.26
C PRO A 77 -1.27 -14.39 1.55
N LYS A 78 -2.33 -14.69 2.30
CA LYS A 78 -3.60 -15.21 1.76
C LYS A 78 -4.35 -14.14 0.98
N TYR A 79 -4.39 -12.91 1.47
CA TYR A 79 -5.04 -11.80 0.76
C TYR A 79 -4.36 -11.51 -0.57
N LEU A 80 -3.02 -11.45 -0.59
CA LEU A 80 -2.24 -11.23 -1.80
C LEU A 80 -2.37 -12.38 -2.79
N ALA A 81 -2.32 -13.64 -2.31
CA ALA A 81 -2.55 -14.81 -3.17
C ALA A 81 -3.96 -14.82 -3.77
N SER A 82 -4.99 -14.52 -2.96
CA SER A 82 -6.37 -14.42 -3.42
C SER A 82 -6.56 -13.36 -4.51
N ALA A 83 -5.99 -12.16 -4.31
CA ALA A 83 -6.05 -11.10 -5.32
C ALA A 83 -5.36 -11.48 -6.63
N ARG A 84 -4.19 -12.14 -6.57
CA ARG A 84 -3.50 -12.65 -7.77
C ARG A 84 -4.32 -13.72 -8.49
N ALA A 85 -4.86 -14.69 -7.75
CA ALA A 85 -5.69 -15.75 -8.33
C ALA A 85 -6.96 -15.19 -8.98
N ALA A 86 -7.64 -14.24 -8.34
CA ALA A 86 -8.81 -13.59 -8.90
C ALA A 86 -8.48 -12.74 -10.15
N THR A 87 -7.30 -12.09 -10.15
CA THR A 87 -6.81 -11.34 -11.32
C THR A 87 -6.58 -12.27 -12.50
N GLU A 88 -5.97 -13.44 -12.26
CA GLU A 88 -5.76 -14.45 -13.28
C GLU A 88 -7.08 -15.03 -13.81
N ALA A 89 -8.01 -15.39 -12.92
CA ALA A 89 -9.33 -15.89 -13.30
C ALA A 89 -10.09 -14.91 -14.20
N TYR A 90 -10.10 -13.61 -13.83
CA TYR A 90 -10.70 -12.57 -14.66
C TYR A 90 -9.97 -12.37 -15.99
N ARG A 91 -8.62 -12.46 -16.00
CA ARG A 91 -7.83 -12.37 -17.23
C ARG A 91 -8.16 -13.52 -18.20
N LEU A 92 -8.38 -14.73 -17.68
CA LEU A 92 -8.73 -15.91 -18.47
C LEU A 92 -10.18 -15.90 -18.97
N ASN A 93 -11.11 -15.40 -18.15
CA ASN A 93 -12.52 -15.31 -18.50
C ASN A 93 -13.16 -14.04 -17.91
N ARG A 94 -13.44 -13.05 -18.77
CA ARG A 94 -13.94 -11.72 -18.40
C ARG A 94 -15.47 -11.68 -18.28
N ASP A 95 -16.01 -12.46 -17.36
CA ASP A 95 -17.42 -12.40 -17.00
C ASP A 95 -17.66 -11.59 -15.72
N GLU A 96 -18.94 -11.30 -15.44
CA GLU A 96 -19.34 -10.51 -14.27
C GLU A 96 -19.05 -11.23 -12.95
N GLN A 97 -19.04 -12.56 -12.92
CA GLN A 97 -18.77 -13.34 -11.72
C GLN A 97 -17.28 -13.24 -11.32
N ASN A 98 -16.37 -13.40 -12.28
CA ASN A 98 -14.94 -13.24 -12.06
C ASN A 98 -14.58 -11.80 -11.74
N LYS A 99 -15.23 -10.82 -12.39
CA LYS A 99 -15.10 -9.40 -12.07
C LYS A 99 -15.53 -9.10 -10.64
N ALA A 100 -16.66 -9.63 -10.19
CA ALA A 100 -17.13 -9.47 -8.81
C ALA A 100 -16.12 -10.08 -7.81
N THR A 101 -15.65 -11.29 -8.09
CA THR A 101 -14.63 -11.98 -7.28
C THR A 101 -13.35 -11.15 -7.17
N LEU A 102 -12.87 -10.60 -8.29
CA LEU A 102 -11.71 -9.72 -8.33
C LEU A 102 -11.93 -8.45 -7.51
N ASN A 103 -13.07 -7.79 -7.68
CA ASN A 103 -13.41 -6.59 -6.92
C ASN A 103 -13.47 -6.85 -5.41
N THR A 104 -14.00 -7.99 -4.98
CA THR A 104 -13.99 -8.39 -3.57
C THR A 104 -12.57 -8.58 -3.04
N ALA A 105 -11.70 -9.25 -3.80
CA ALA A 105 -10.30 -9.44 -3.39
C ALA A 105 -9.54 -8.11 -3.28
N ILE A 106 -9.77 -7.19 -4.23
CA ILE A 106 -9.22 -5.82 -4.19
C ILE A 106 -9.73 -5.05 -2.98
N ALA A 107 -11.02 -5.14 -2.66
CA ALA A 107 -11.61 -4.45 -1.52
C ALA A 107 -10.99 -4.88 -0.20
N ILE A 108 -10.73 -6.19 -0.01
CA ILE A 108 -10.03 -6.72 1.17
C ILE A 108 -8.64 -6.10 1.32
N LEU A 109 -7.87 -6.02 0.22
CA LEU A 109 -6.55 -5.40 0.21
C LEU A 109 -6.61 -3.91 0.55
N GLN A 110 -7.61 -3.19 0.02
CA GLN A 110 -7.83 -1.78 0.31
C GLN A 110 -8.19 -1.53 1.78
N THR A 111 -9.05 -2.36 2.37
CA THR A 111 -9.37 -2.27 3.81
C THR A 111 -8.12 -2.48 4.67
N ALA A 112 -7.31 -3.49 4.35
CA ALA A 112 -6.06 -3.73 5.07
C ALA A 112 -5.05 -2.58 4.87
N LEU A 113 -4.96 -2.01 3.67
CA LEU A 113 -4.13 -0.84 3.39
C LEU A 113 -4.52 0.36 4.25
N SER A 114 -5.81 0.67 4.36
CA SER A 114 -6.29 1.78 5.19
C SER A 114 -5.91 1.61 6.66
N GLN A 115 -6.04 0.40 7.21
CA GLN A 115 -5.64 0.11 8.59
C GLN A 115 -4.12 0.20 8.78
N VAL A 116 -3.34 -0.27 7.80
CA VAL A 116 -1.88 -0.14 7.82
C VAL A 116 -1.47 1.33 7.81
N GLN A 117 -2.09 2.17 6.99
CA GLN A 117 -1.81 3.60 6.94
C GLN A 117 -2.14 4.27 8.27
N GLU A 118 -3.29 3.94 8.88
CA GLU A 118 -3.68 4.45 10.20
C GLU A 118 -2.62 4.11 11.26
N TYR A 119 -2.21 2.85 11.37
CA TYR A 119 -1.23 2.45 12.37
C TYR A 119 0.17 2.96 12.07
N THR A 120 0.56 3.08 10.80
CA THR A 120 1.83 3.71 10.40
C THR A 120 1.90 5.14 10.92
N ILE A 121 0.83 5.93 10.73
CA ILE A 121 0.74 7.30 11.24
C ILE A 121 0.83 7.31 12.77
N GLN A 122 0.14 6.41 13.46
CA GLN A 122 0.20 6.33 14.92
C GLN A 122 1.62 6.02 15.43
N ILE A 123 2.33 5.08 14.79
CA ILE A 123 3.70 4.73 15.16
C ILE A 123 4.64 5.91 14.90
N GLN A 124 4.54 6.57 13.74
CA GLN A 124 5.41 7.70 13.40
C GLN A 124 5.17 8.95 14.26
N THR A 125 3.91 9.23 14.63
CA THR A 125 3.57 10.45 15.39
C THR A 125 3.77 10.29 16.88
N LYS A 126 3.58 9.08 17.43
CA LYS A 126 3.68 8.83 18.88
C LYS A 126 5.01 8.18 19.28
N GLY A 127 5.62 7.40 18.38
CA GLY A 127 6.89 6.71 18.59
C GLY A 127 8.13 7.47 18.14
N ALA A 128 7.99 8.74 17.73
CA ALA A 128 9.14 9.62 17.53
C ALA A 128 9.85 9.86 18.88
N PRO A 129 11.18 9.64 18.98
CA PRO A 129 11.95 10.02 20.16
C PRO A 129 11.96 11.53 20.39
#